data_AF-M6GI61-F1
#
_entry.id   AF-M6GI61-F1
#
_cell.length_a   1.000
_cell.length_b   1.000
_cell.length_c   1.000
_cell.angle_alpha   90.00
_cell.angle_beta   90.00
_cell.angle_gamma   90.00
#
_symmetry.space_group_name_H-M   'P 1'
#
loop_
_entity.id
_entity.type
_entity.pdbx_description
1 polymer ?
#
loop_
_entity_poly.entity_id
_entity_poly.type
_entity_poly.pdbx_seq_one_letter_code
_entity_poly.pdbx_strand_id
1 'polypeptide(L)' 'MGNNQITILPKEIRQLQNLKVLFLNNNQLTTLPKEIGQLKNLQELYLNNNQLSIEEKERIQKLIPKCQISFE' A
#
# COMPACT_ATOMS: atom_id res chain seq x y z
N MET A 1 20.25 -5.64 -6.96
CA MET A 1 18.89 -5.63 -6.36
C MET A 1 18.43 -4.19 -6.36
N GLY A 2 17.48 -3.84 -7.22
CA GLY A 2 17.04 -2.44 -7.39
C GLY A 2 16.05 -2.07 -6.29
N ASN A 3 16.45 -1.15 -5.42
CA ASN A 3 15.49 -0.44 -4.57
C ASN A 3 14.74 0.55 -5.47
N ASN A 4 13.43 0.39 -5.58
CA ASN A 4 12.63 1.40 -6.25
C ASN A 4 12.55 2.62 -5.32
N GLN A 5 12.76 3.81 -5.87
CA GLN A 5 12.79 5.05 -5.09
C GLN A 5 11.39 5.65 -4.95
N ILE A 6 10.35 4.83 -4.96
CA ILE A 6 8.98 5.33 -4.83
C ILE A 6 8.79 5.77 -3.39
N THR A 7 8.61 7.07 -3.22
CA THR A 7 8.36 7.73 -1.93
C THR A 7 6.88 8.01 -1.70
N ILE A 8 6.09 8.09 -2.78
CA ILE A 8 4.65 8.36 -2.74
C ILE A 8 3.92 7.63 -3.87
N LEU A 9 2.70 7.15 -3.57
CA LEU A 9 1.77 6.69 -4.60
C LEU A 9 0.82 7.82 -5.03
N PRO A 10 0.50 7.90 -6.33
CA PRO A 10 -0.48 8.85 -6.83
C PRO A 10 -1.90 8.52 -6.32
N LYS A 11 -2.71 9.55 -6.08
CA LYS A 11 -4.13 9.41 -5.71
C LYS A 11 -4.96 8.71 -6.79
N GLU A 12 -4.47 8.73 -8.03
CA GLU A 12 -5.03 8.07 -9.20
C GLU A 12 -5.05 6.54 -9.07
N ILE A 13 -4.34 5.95 -8.09
CA ILE A 13 -4.40 4.51 -7.78
C ILE A 13 -5.84 4.01 -7.63
N ARG A 14 -6.76 4.86 -7.13
CA ARG A 14 -8.20 4.58 -7.04
C ARG A 14 -8.85 4.15 -8.36
N GLN A 15 -8.27 4.46 -9.52
CA GLN A 15 -8.82 4.08 -10.81
C GLN A 15 -8.66 2.58 -11.10
N LEU A 16 -7.74 1.90 -10.40
CA LEU A 16 -7.47 0.48 -10.56
C LEU A 16 -8.51 -0.39 -9.85
N GLN A 17 -9.79 -0.21 -10.19
CA GLN A 17 -10.92 -0.85 -9.51
C GLN A 17 -10.87 -2.39 -9.56
N ASN A 18 -10.20 -2.98 -10.54
CA ASN A 18 -10.06 -4.44 -10.67
C ASN A 18 -8.77 -5.01 -10.06
N LEU A 19 -7.94 -4.17 -9.42
CA LEU A 19 -6.69 -4.61 -8.83
C LEU A 19 -6.94 -5.55 -7.66
N LYS A 20 -6.34 -6.74 -7.70
CA LYS A 20 -6.43 -7.76 -6.64
C LYS A 20 -5.17 -7.85 -5.80
N VAL A 21 -4.01 -7.67 -6.41
CA VAL A 21 -2.71 -7.79 -5.75
C VAL A 21 -1.88 -6.56 -6.11
N LEU A 22 -1.24 -5.95 -5.11
CA LEU A 22 -0.35 -4.81 -5.29
C LEU A 22 0.99 -5.05 -4.58
N PHE A 23 2.06 -5.07 -5.36
CA PHE A 23 3.44 -5.22 -4.86
C PHE A 23 4.12 -3.86 -4.76
N LEU A 24 4.46 -3.45 -3.55
CA LEU A 24 5.20 -2.21 -3.24
C LEU A 24 6.40 -2.48 -2.34
N ASN A 25 6.81 -3.73 -2.23
CA ASN A 25 7.95 -4.14 -1.44
C ASN A 25 9.26 -3.52 -1.95
N ASN A 26 10.20 -3.27 -1.05
CA ASN A 26 11.51 -2.66 -1.34
C ASN A 26 11.41 -1.25 -1.96
N ASN A 27 10.63 -0.38 -1.31
CA ASN A 27 10.49 1.03 -1.68
C ASN A 27 10.83 1.96 -0.49
N GLN A 28 10.66 3.26 -0.67
CA GLN A 28 10.91 4.27 0.36
C GLN A 28 9.60 4.95 0.78
N LEU A 29 8.49 4.21 0.75
CA LEU A 29 7.17 4.75 1.11
C LEU A 29 7.17 5.04 2.61
N THR A 30 6.87 6.29 2.95
CA THR A 30 6.59 6.73 4.32
C THR A 30 5.09 6.82 4.59
N THR A 31 4.27 6.90 3.53
CA THR A 31 2.82 6.97 3.63
C THR A 31 2.12 6.39 2.39
N LEU A 32 0.85 6.01 2.55
CA LEU A 32 -0.05 5.69 1.43
C LEU A 32 -1.22 6.69 1.32
N PRO A 33 -1.65 7.04 0.09
CA PRO A 33 -2.83 7.88 -0.11
C PRO A 33 -4.08 7.19 0.47
N LYS A 34 -5.00 7.97 1.05
CA LYS A 34 -6.28 7.46 1.59
C LYS A 34 -7.12 6.75 0.52
N GLU A 35 -6.88 7.09 -0.75
CA GLU A 35 -7.47 6.52 -1.95
C GLU A 35 -7.20 5.01 -2.08
N ILE A 36 -6.21 4.44 -1.39
CA ILE A 36 -6.02 2.98 -1.30
C ILE A 36 -7.27 2.28 -0.74
N GLY A 37 -8.02 2.94 0.15
CA GLY A 37 -9.30 2.46 0.69
C GLY A 37 -10.44 2.36 -0.34
N GLN A 38 -10.24 2.91 -1.55
CA GLN A 38 -11.18 2.82 -2.66
C GLN A 38 -10.94 1.59 -3.55
N LEU A 39 -9.85 0.87 -3.35
CA LEU A 39 -9.56 -0.38 -4.06
C LEU A 39 -10.38 -1.53 -3.47
N LYS A 40 -11.67 -1.60 -3.80
CA LYS A 40 -12.61 -2.56 -3.20
C LYS A 40 -12.31 -4.02 -3.54
N ASN A 41 -11.58 -4.27 -4.63
CA ASN A 41 -11.19 -5.62 -5.06
C ASN A 41 -9.77 -6.01 -4.62
N LEU A 42 -9.04 -5.13 -3.90
CA LEU A 42 -7.69 -5.45 -3.43
C LEU A 42 -7.76 -6.49 -2.32
N GLN A 43 -7.10 -7.61 -2.56
CA GLN A 43 -7.03 -8.76 -1.67
C GLN A 43 -5.68 -8.80 -0.97
N GLU A 44 -4.60 -8.48 -1.68
CA GLU A 44 -3.23 -8.58 -1.14
C GLU A 44 -2.42 -7.31 -1.40
N LEU A 45 -1.72 -6.85 -0.38
CA LEU A 45 -0.86 -5.66 -0.42
C LEU A 45 0.48 -5.95 0.26
N TYR A 46 1.56 -5.91 -0.51
CA TYR A 46 2.92 -6.14 -0.01
C TYR A 46 3.66 -4.82 0.17
N LEU A 47 4.00 -4.50 1.42
CA LEU A 47 4.65 -3.25 1.85
C LEU A 47 5.96 -3.48 2.59
N ASN A 48 6.46 -4.71 2.64
CA ASN A 48 7.72 -5.03 3.30
C ASN A 48 8.90 -4.23 2.73
N ASN A 49 9.90 -3.96 3.57
CA ASN A 49 11.04 -3.10 3.23
C ASN A 49 10.61 -1.71 2.70
N ASN A 50 9.73 -1.04 3.47
CA ASN A 50 9.39 0.39 3.34
C ASN A 50 9.62 1.12 4.67
N GLN A 51 9.49 2.45 4.67
CA GLN A 51 9.73 3.31 5.82
C GLN A 51 8.43 3.74 6.53
N LEU A 52 7.43 2.85 6.56
CA LEU A 52 6.12 3.11 7.17
C LEU A 52 6.24 3.05 8.71
N SER A 53 5.81 4.11 9.39
CA SER A 53 5.69 4.13 10.86
C SER A 53 4.61 3.16 11.35
N ILE A 54 4.65 2.77 12.63
CA ILE A 54 3.63 1.89 13.22
C ILE A 54 2.22 2.50 13.07
N GLU A 55 2.10 3.81 13.33
CA GLU A 55 0.86 4.58 13.17
C GLU A 55 0.32 4.53 11.74
N GLU A 56 1.21 4.64 10.75
CA GLU A 56 0.88 4.54 9.33
C GLU A 56 0.37 3.14 8.98
N LYS A 57 1.05 2.08 9.47
CA LYS A 57 0.63 0.69 9.27
C LYS A 57 -0.78 0.45 9.82
N GLU A 58 -1.09 0.96 11.01
CA GLU A 58 -2.43 0.88 11.60
C GLU A 58 -3.47 1.66 10.78
N ARG A 59 -3.13 2.87 10.29
CA ARG A 59 -4.04 3.65 9.43
C ARG A 59 -4.37 2.88 8.16
N ILE A 60 -3.38 2.28 7.51
CA ILE A 60 -3.58 1.51 6.28
C ILE A 60 -4.51 0.31 6.54
N GLN A 61 -4.30 -0.44 7.64
CA GLN A 61 -5.19 -1.54 8.02
C GLN A 61 -6.64 -1.09 8.19
N LYS A 62 -6.87 0.09 8.79
CA LYS A 62 -8.22 0.66 8.95
C LYS A 62 -8.86 1.08 7.62
N LEU A 63 -8.05 1.51 6.63
CA LEU A 63 -8.55 1.92 5.31
C LEU A 63 -8.98 0.74 4.44
N ILE A 64 -8.31 -0.40 4.57
CA ILE A 64 -8.56 -1.62 3.76
C ILE A 64 -8.66 -2.87 4.65
N PRO A 65 -9.66 -2.96 5.55
CA PRO A 65 -9.72 -4.00 6.59
C PRO A 65 -9.96 -5.41 6.05
N LYS A 66 -10.32 -5.55 4.77
CA LYS A 66 -10.54 -6.85 4.11
C LYS A 66 -9.33 -7.33 3.32
N CYS A 67 -8.31 -6.49 3.16
CA CYS A 67 -7.10 -6.82 2.42
C CYS A 67 -6.07 -7.43 3.37
N GLN A 68 -5.40 -8.49 2.92
CA GLN A 68 -4.24 -9.04 3.60
C GLN A 68 -3.01 -8.18 3.30
N ILE A 69 -2.38 -7.66 4.34
CA ILE A 69 -1.26 -6.74 4.23
C ILE A 69 0.00 -7.39 4.80
N SER A 70 1.07 -7.42 4.01
CA SER A 70 2.40 -7.84 4.45
C SER A 70 3.27 -6.61 4.74
N PHE A 71 3.71 -6.47 5.99
CA PHE A 71 4.62 -5.41 6.44
C PHE A 71 6.03 -5.92 6.78
N GLU A 72 6.24 -7.24 6.68
CA GLU A 72 7.46 -7.98 7.07
C GLU A 72 8.28 -8.42 5.86
#